data_AF-A0A3S3QS06-F1
#
_entry.id   AF-A0A3S3QS06-F1
#
_cell.length_a   1.000
_cell.length_b   1.000
_cell.length_c   1.000
_cell.angle_alpha   90.00
_cell.angle_beta   90.00
_cell.angle_gamma   90.00
#
_symmetry.space_group_name_H-M   'P 1'
#
loop_
_entity.id
_entity.type
_entity.pdbx_description
1 polymer ?
#
loop_
_entity_poly.entity_id
_entity_poly.type
_entity_poly.pdbx_seq_one_letter_code
_entity_poly.pdbx_strand_id
1 'polypeptide(L)'
;MPKSEIPPELQEKIEKVKVYGKNLQYGKPLALNKVVIDCTEADIDKEELLVSMAGPRRRASIIDLNDNQDGTYTLTYKPTDPGIYKLNVEVEDRHVPGSPFFVNVRGGSIVDYV
;
A
#
# COMPACT_ATOMS: atom_id res chain seq x y z
N MET A 1 -24.84 -19.12 -3.11
CA MET A 1 -24.54 -18.07 -2.12
C MET A 1 -24.55 -16.75 -2.87
N PRO A 2 -25.43 -15.78 -2.55
CA PRO A 2 -25.35 -14.48 -3.21
C PRO A 2 -23.97 -13.88 -2.89
N LYS A 3 -23.27 -13.37 -3.90
CA LYS A 3 -22.09 -12.52 -3.66
C LYS A 3 -22.60 -11.36 -2.82
N SER A 4 -21.96 -11.12 -1.68
CA SER A 4 -22.21 -9.97 -0.83
C SER A 4 -22.13 -8.70 -1.67
N GLU A 5 -23.29 -8.12 -1.95
CA GLU A 5 -23.45 -6.84 -2.64
C GLU A 5 -22.89 -5.75 -1.72
N ILE A 6 -22.06 -4.86 -2.25
CA ILE A 6 -21.49 -3.77 -1.43
C ILE A 6 -22.60 -2.76 -1.18
N PRO A 7 -22.78 -2.28 0.05
CA PRO A 7 -23.58 -1.10 0.29
C PRO A 7 -23.07 0.08 -0.57
N PRO A 8 -23.93 0.78 -1.34
CA PRO A 8 -23.51 1.86 -2.22
C PRO A 8 -22.68 2.96 -1.53
N GLU A 9 -23.00 3.26 -0.28
CA GLU A 9 -22.28 4.21 0.55
C GLU A 9 -20.82 3.81 0.79
N LEU A 10 -20.56 2.52 1.01
CA LEU A 10 -19.22 1.98 1.20
C LEU A 10 -18.43 2.00 -0.12
N GLN A 11 -19.08 1.66 -1.23
CA GLN A 11 -18.46 1.75 -2.56
C GLN A 11 -18.02 3.18 -2.88
N GLU A 12 -18.85 4.17 -2.57
CA GLU A 12 -18.50 5.59 -2.78
C GLU A 12 -17.29 6.01 -1.93
N LYS A 13 -17.22 5.58 -0.67
CA LYS A 13 -16.04 5.82 0.19
C LYS A 13 -14.78 5.19 -0.41
N ILE A 14 -14.84 3.92 -0.80
CA ILE A 14 -13.70 3.18 -1.37
C ILE A 14 -13.14 3.88 -2.62
N GLU A 15 -14.02 4.35 -3.51
CA GLU A 15 -13.62 5.01 -4.76
C GLU A 15 -12.89 6.34 -4.56
N LYS A 16 -13.04 6.98 -3.39
CA LYS A 16 -12.37 8.22 -3.04
C LYS A 16 -10.97 8.02 -2.43
N VAL A 17 -10.62 6.79 -2.03
CA VAL A 17 -9.28 6.49 -1.50
C VAL A 17 -8.24 6.60 -2.62
N LYS A 18 -7.17 7.34 -2.34
CA LYS A 18 -6.04 7.52 -3.28
C LYS A 18 -4.77 6.95 -2.66
N VAL A 19 -3.99 6.20 -3.43
CA VAL A 19 -2.70 5.66 -2.98
C VAL A 19 -1.60 6.17 -3.88
N TYR A 20 -0.57 6.80 -3.30
CA TYR A 20 0.49 7.44 -4.07
C TYR A 20 1.85 7.49 -3.35
N GLY A 21 2.86 7.93 -4.10
CA GLY A 21 4.24 8.06 -3.63
C GLY A 21 5.23 7.29 -4.49
N LYS A 22 6.49 7.73 -4.54
CA LYS A 22 7.53 7.11 -5.38
C LYS A 22 7.74 5.62 -5.09
N ASN A 23 7.50 5.20 -3.85
CA ASN A 23 7.67 3.81 -3.45
C ASN A 23 6.47 2.90 -3.78
N LEU A 24 5.40 3.43 -4.35
CA LEU A 24 4.31 2.61 -4.89
C LEU A 24 4.69 1.90 -6.20
N GLN A 25 5.65 2.46 -6.94
CA GLN A 25 6.16 1.87 -8.18
C GLN A 25 7.56 1.29 -8.01
N TYR A 26 8.44 1.97 -7.24
CA TYR A 26 9.84 1.57 -7.10
C TYR A 26 10.30 1.57 -5.63
N GLY A 27 10.74 0.41 -5.16
CA GLY A 27 11.30 0.25 -3.82
C GLY A 27 12.81 0.01 -3.82
N LYS A 28 13.44 0.30 -2.69
CA LYS A 28 14.84 -0.07 -2.41
C LYS A 28 14.88 -1.24 -1.42
N PRO A 29 15.65 -2.32 -1.69
CA PRO A 29 15.82 -3.41 -0.75
C PRO A 29 16.57 -2.93 0.49
N LEU A 30 16.28 -3.55 1.63
CA LEU A 30 16.89 -3.29 2.94
C LEU A 30 16.75 -1.85 3.47
N ALA A 31 15.95 -1.01 2.80
CA ALA A 31 15.64 0.35 3.19
C ALA A 31 14.16 0.50 3.55
N LEU A 32 13.83 1.53 4.33
CA LEU A 32 12.44 1.93 4.57
C LEU A 32 11.89 2.57 3.30
N ASN A 33 10.74 2.09 2.88
CA ASN A 33 9.97 2.60 1.75
C ASN A 33 8.62 3.10 2.28
N LYS A 34 8.14 4.22 1.75
CA LYS A 34 6.94 4.89 2.23
C LYS A 34 5.93 5.14 1.12
N VAL A 35 4.68 4.81 1.38
CA VAL A 35 3.53 5.06 0.51
C VAL A 35 2.49 5.82 1.34
N VAL A 36 1.79 6.75 0.70
CA VAL A 36 0.68 7.48 1.31
C VAL A 36 -0.63 6.85 0.85
N ILE A 37 -1.52 6.57 1.80
CA ILE A 37 -2.92 6.22 1.59
C ILE A 37 -3.72 7.43 2.06
N ASP A 38 -4.41 8.07 1.13
CA ASP A 38 -5.15 9.31 1.34
C ASP A 38 -6.65 9.00 1.39
N CYS A 39 -7.21 9.17 2.58
CA CYS A 39 -8.62 8.95 2.89
C CYS A 39 -9.34 10.27 3.20
N THR A 40 -8.73 11.43 2.90
CA THR A 40 -9.27 12.77 3.23
C THR A 40 -10.68 13.03 2.68
N GLU A 41 -10.98 12.45 1.51
CA GLU A 41 -12.29 12.53 0.86
C GLU A 41 -13.18 11.31 1.14
N ALA A 42 -12.63 10.26 1.77
CA ALA A 42 -13.23 8.94 1.84
C ALA A 42 -13.87 8.62 3.20
N ASP A 43 -13.57 9.38 4.26
CA ASP A 43 -14.08 9.13 5.62
C ASP A 43 -13.88 7.66 6.04
N ILE A 44 -12.62 7.20 5.91
CA ILE A 44 -12.16 5.85 6.24
C ILE A 44 -11.07 5.97 7.29
N ASP A 45 -11.28 5.29 8.41
CA ASP A 45 -10.34 5.23 9.52
C ASP A 45 -9.26 4.15 9.33
N LYS A 46 -8.21 4.21 10.13
CA LYS A 46 -7.09 3.26 10.07
C LYS A 46 -7.52 1.82 10.29
N GLU A 47 -8.48 1.59 11.19
CA GLU A 47 -8.99 0.27 11.57
C GLU A 47 -9.75 -0.42 10.44
N GLU A 48 -10.29 0.35 9.48
CA GLU A 48 -10.98 -0.16 8.30
C GLU A 48 -9.99 -0.55 7.17
N LEU A 49 -8.75 -0.05 7.24
CA LEU A 49 -7.71 -0.34 6.24
C LEU A 49 -7.02 -1.68 6.51
N LEU A 50 -7.19 -2.60 5.57
CA LEU A 50 -6.41 -3.83 5.51
C LEU A 50 -5.27 -3.68 4.50
N VAL A 51 -4.03 -3.69 5.00
CA VAL A 51 -2.83 -3.61 4.16
C VAL A 51 -2.02 -4.90 4.26
N SER A 52 -1.72 -5.50 3.11
CA SER A 52 -0.88 -6.69 3.04
C SER A 52 0.10 -6.62 1.88
N MET A 53 1.27 -7.24 2.03
CA MET A 53 2.27 -7.24 0.97
C MET A 53 2.95 -8.61 0.81
N ALA A 54 2.89 -9.13 -0.41
CA ALA A 54 3.49 -10.39 -0.79
C ALA A 54 4.67 -10.16 -1.73
N GLY A 55 5.83 -10.72 -1.39
CA GLY A 55 7.02 -10.71 -2.24
C GLY A 55 7.19 -12.02 -3.02
N PRO A 56 8.15 -12.06 -3.96
CA PRO A 56 8.35 -13.20 -4.86
C PRO A 56 8.97 -14.43 -4.16
N ARG A 57 9.69 -14.23 -3.04
CA ARG A 57 10.35 -15.30 -2.27
C ARG A 57 10.03 -15.25 -0.78
N ARG A 58 9.99 -14.04 -0.21
CA ARG A 58 9.67 -13.79 1.20
C ARG A 58 8.61 -12.69 1.30
N ARG A 59 7.78 -12.73 2.33
CA ARG A 59 6.91 -11.59 2.69
C ARG A 59 7.82 -10.39 2.98
N ALA A 60 7.52 -9.22 2.41
CA ALA A 60 8.14 -8.00 2.91
C ALA A 60 7.49 -7.65 4.24
N SER A 61 8.29 -7.12 5.17
CA SER A 61 7.77 -6.69 6.45
C SER A 61 7.08 -5.35 6.27
N ILE A 62 5.76 -5.32 6.47
CA ILE A 62 5.06 -4.09 6.85
C ILE A 62 5.63 -3.70 8.22
N ILE A 63 6.14 -2.49 8.31
CA ILE A 63 6.76 -1.97 9.52
C ILE A 63 5.75 -1.17 10.33
N ASP A 64 4.99 -0.31 9.66
CA ASP A 64 4.03 0.58 10.31
C ASP A 64 2.99 1.10 9.30
N LEU A 65 1.82 1.47 9.82
CA LEU A 65 0.81 2.27 9.14
C LEU A 65 0.52 3.47 10.04
N ASN A 66 1.24 4.56 9.87
CA ASN A 66 1.13 5.73 10.73
C ASN A 66 -0.07 6.59 10.34
N ASP A 67 -0.88 7.00 11.32
CA ASP A 67 -1.91 8.03 11.14
C ASP A 67 -1.27 9.41 11.26
N ASN A 68 -1.41 10.23 10.22
CA ASN A 68 -0.87 11.58 10.18
C ASN A 68 -1.83 12.62 10.82
N GLN A 69 -3.01 12.20 11.28
CA GLN A 69 -4.06 13.02 11.91
C GLN A 69 -4.64 14.11 10.99
N ASP A 70 -4.54 13.90 9.69
CA ASP A 70 -5.08 14.78 8.64
C ASP A 70 -5.96 14.05 7.63
N GLY A 71 -6.33 12.79 7.92
CA GLY A 71 -7.03 11.90 6.97
C GLY A 71 -6.10 11.15 6.01
N THR A 72 -4.79 11.26 6.19
CA THR A 72 -3.80 10.47 5.44
C THR A 72 -3.04 9.49 6.35
N TYR A 73 -2.69 8.35 5.77
CA TYR A 73 -1.94 7.29 6.43
C TYR A 73 -0.63 7.00 5.70
N THR A 74 0.46 6.92 6.45
CA THR A 74 1.79 6.58 5.90
C THR A 74 2.09 5.10 6.12
N LEU A 75 1.99 4.31 5.06
CA LEU A 75 2.47 2.92 5.05
C LEU A 75 3.99 2.90 4.93
N THR A 76 4.67 2.32 5.93
CA THR A 76 6.11 2.05 5.90
C THR A 76 6.36 0.55 5.79
N TYR A 77 7.18 0.16 4.81
CA TYR A 77 7.59 -1.24 4.63
C TYR A 77 9.08 -1.36 4.32
N LYS A 78 9.63 -2.55 4.58
CA LYS A 78 11.04 -2.87 4.34
C LYS A 78 11.17 -4.20 3.57
N PRO A 79 11.34 -4.17 2.24
CA PRO A 79 11.57 -5.38 1.46
C PRO A 79 13.00 -5.87 1.68
N THR A 80 13.18 -7.18 1.82
CA THR A 80 14.51 -7.78 2.03
C THR A 80 15.21 -8.08 0.70
N ASP A 81 14.45 -8.57 -0.28
CA ASP A 81 14.98 -9.05 -1.55
C ASP A 81 14.53 -8.13 -2.70
N PRO A 82 15.33 -8.01 -3.78
CA PRO A 82 14.86 -7.44 -5.04
C PRO A 82 13.75 -8.30 -5.67
N GLY A 83 12.82 -7.64 -6.37
CA GLY A 83 11.76 -8.29 -7.13
C GLY A 83 10.44 -7.52 -7.12
N ILE A 84 9.40 -8.13 -7.67
CA ILE A 84 8.06 -7.52 -7.74
C ILE A 84 7.27 -7.91 -6.50
N TYR A 85 6.85 -6.90 -5.74
CA TYR A 85 6.00 -7.06 -4.57
C TYR A 85 4.57 -6.66 -4.91
N LYS A 86 3.61 -7.50 -4.52
CA LYS A 86 2.18 -7.21 -4.62
C LYS A 86 1.74 -6.57 -3.31
N LEU A 87 1.37 -5.29 -3.36
CA LEU A 87 0.79 -4.53 -2.25
C LEU A 87 -0.72 -4.48 -2.42
N ASN A 88 -1.45 -5.09 -1.48
CA ASN A 88 -2.89 -4.94 -1.39
C ASN A 88 -3.21 -3.86 -0.36
N VAL A 89 -4.05 -2.93 -0.76
CA VAL A 89 -4.75 -1.98 0.11
C VAL A 89 -6.24 -2.23 -0.09
N GLU A 90 -6.93 -2.54 1.00
CA GLU A 90 -8.33 -2.95 1.02
C GLU A 90 -9.07 -2.23 2.15
N VAL A 91 -10.38 -2.06 1.99
CA VAL A 91 -11.33 -1.56 2.98
C VAL A 91 -12.46 -2.57 3.03
N GLU A 92 -12.74 -3.14 4.21
CA GLU A 92 -13.74 -4.21 4.39
C GLU A 92 -13.67 -5.33 3.31
N ASP A 93 -12.47 -5.89 3.10
CA ASP A 93 -12.18 -6.93 2.08
C ASP A 93 -12.40 -6.50 0.61
N ARG A 94 -12.45 -5.19 0.34
CA ARG A 94 -12.58 -4.62 -1.02
C ARG A 94 -11.37 -3.79 -1.40
N HIS A 95 -10.82 -4.06 -2.58
CA HIS A 95 -9.70 -3.30 -3.13
C HIS A 95 -10.07 -1.83 -3.38
N VAL A 96 -9.23 -0.92 -2.92
CA VAL A 96 -9.27 0.50 -3.31
C VAL A 96 -8.84 0.67 -4.78
N PRO A 97 -9.15 1.79 -5.44
CA PRO A 97 -8.73 2.04 -6.81
C PRO A 97 -7.22 1.85 -7.02
N GLY A 98 -6.85 1.06 -8.03
CA GLY A 98 -5.46 0.73 -8.36
C GLY A 98 -4.86 -0.44 -7.56
N SER A 99 -5.51 -0.88 -6.50
CA SER A 99 -5.13 -2.08 -5.75
C SER A 99 -5.56 -3.34 -6.53
N PRO A 100 -4.71 -4.39 -6.61
CA PRO A 100 -3.38 -4.48 -6.04
C PRO A 100 -2.32 -3.69 -6.82
N PHE A 101 -1.39 -3.08 -6.08
CA PHE A 101 -0.23 -2.38 -6.63
C PHE A 101 0.97 -3.33 -6.80
N PHE A 102 1.74 -3.16 -7.87
CA PHE A 102 2.93 -3.95 -8.15
C PHE A 102 4.19 -3.08 -8.01
N VAL A 103 4.88 -3.22 -6.88
CA VAL A 103 6.08 -2.46 -6.55
C VAL A 103 7.32 -3.19 -7.07
N ASN A 104 8.10 -2.54 -7.93
CA ASN A 104 9.37 -3.06 -8.40
C ASN A 104 10.50 -2.68 -7.43
N VAL A 105 10.91 -3.62 -6.59
CA VAL A 105 12.04 -3.42 -5.68
C VAL A 105 13.33 -3.76 -6.43
N ARG A 106 14.14 -2.74 -6.70
CA ARG A 106 15.44 -2.92 -7.36
C ARG A 106 16.53 -2.47 -6.40
N GLY A 107 17.56 -3.31 -6.24
CA GLY A 107 18.82 -2.85 -5.65
C GLY A 107 19.35 -1.74 -6.53
N GLY A 108 19.51 -0.54 -5.97
CA GLY A 108 20.39 0.44 -6.60
C GLY A 108 21.75 -0.24 -6.69
N SER A 109 22.27 -0.41 -7.90
CA SER A 109 23.70 -0.69 -8.06
C SER A 109 24.44 0.38 -7.26
N ILE A 110 25.10 -0.01 -6.18
CA ILE A 110 26.11 0.84 -5.56
C ILE A 110 27.25 0.88 -6.58
N VAL A 111 27.33 1.94 -7.36
CA VAL A 111 28.53 2.36 -8.09
C VAL A 111 28.50 3.88 -8.15
N ASP A 112 28.69 4.50 -6.99
CA ASP A 112 29.41 5.78 -6.95
C ASP A 112 30.91 5.40 -6.89
N TYR A 113 31.48 5.05 -8.04
CA TYR A 113 32.92 5.10 -8.27
C TYR A 113 33.17 6.27 -9.21
N VAL A 114 33.44 7.44 -8.64
CA VAL A 114 34.23 8.52 -9.24
C VAL A 114 34.86 9.35 -8.14
#